data_AF-A0A814NFR4-F1
#
_entry.id   AF-A0A814NFR4-F1
#
_cell.length_a   1.000
_cell.length_b   1.000
_cell.length_c   1.000
_cell.angle_alpha   90.00
_cell.angle_beta   90.00
_cell.angle_gamma   90.00
#
_symmetry.space_group_name_H-M   'P 1'
#
loop_
_entity.id
_entity.type
_entity.pdbx_description
1 polymer ?
#
loop_
_entity_poly.entity_id
_entity_poly.type
_entity_poly.pdbx_seq_one_letter_code
_entity_poly.pdbx_strand_id
1 'polypeptide(L)'
;MTGSKVTVPNEDVAKIMYYLDCVCSVIDYNDNDIRRYRNYSNWKNMSDEESRLIFYLALVLSPDEFEDKVFFNNVTLCQESSNKFYEIGQVTNQLLIVESVVIGGQSRQVNKIMAHTSGWMQRNYYQPIKALASQFSPQEQKQEAKRRTVVSHSCTIL
;
A
#
# COMPACT_ATOMS: atom_id res chain seq x y z
N MET A 1 -12.05 -3.29 -20.21
CA MET A 1 -11.31 -2.33 -19.36
C MET A 1 -12.26 -1.85 -18.28
N THR A 2 -11.94 -2.05 -17.01
CA THR A 2 -12.72 -1.50 -15.89
C THR A 2 -11.81 -0.56 -15.10
N GLY A 3 -11.76 0.70 -15.53
CA GLY A 3 -11.17 1.76 -14.73
C GLY A 3 -12.27 2.45 -13.94
N SER A 4 -12.26 2.35 -12.62
CA SER A 4 -13.10 3.15 -11.74
C SER A 4 -12.27 4.29 -11.17
N LYS A 5 -12.80 5.52 -11.23
CA LYS A 5 -12.19 6.66 -10.53
C LYS A 5 -12.42 6.44 -9.03
N VAL A 6 -11.35 6.15 -8.30
CA VAL A 6 -11.39 5.96 -6.85
C VAL A 6 -10.89 7.21 -6.13
N THR A 7 -11.56 7.56 -5.03
CA THR A 7 -11.11 8.61 -4.12
C THR A 7 -10.47 7.95 -2.91
N VAL A 8 -9.15 8.06 -2.79
CA VAL A 8 -8.42 7.54 -1.63
C VAL A 8 -8.31 8.66 -0.59
N PRO A 9 -8.67 8.41 0.69
CA PRO A 9 -8.48 9.39 1.76
C PRO A 9 -7.04 9.89 1.84
N ASN A 10 -6.85 11.17 2.19
CA ASN A 10 -5.51 11.76 2.29
C ASN A 10 -4.82 11.43 3.62
N GLU A 11 -4.70 10.15 3.92
CA GLU A 11 -4.16 9.61 5.17
C GLU A 11 -3.16 8.51 4.84
N ASP A 12 -2.03 8.47 5.53
CA ASP A 12 -0.92 7.60 5.14
C ASP A 12 -1.28 6.12 5.24
N VAL A 13 -1.97 5.71 6.32
CA VAL A 13 -2.49 4.34 6.46
C VAL A 13 -3.48 4.03 5.33
N ALA A 14 -4.42 4.93 5.01
CA ALA A 14 -5.41 4.70 3.95
C ALA A 14 -4.76 4.51 2.57
N LYS A 15 -3.71 5.30 2.27
CA LYS A 15 -2.95 5.18 1.03
C LYS A 15 -2.20 3.85 0.94
N ILE A 16 -1.60 3.39 2.04
CA ILE A 16 -0.97 2.06 2.11
C ILE A 16 -2.01 0.95 1.94
N MET A 17 -3.17 1.05 2.60
CA MET A 17 -4.26 0.08 2.42
C MET A 17 -4.73 0.02 0.95
N TYR A 18 -4.79 1.16 0.26
CA TYR A 18 -5.12 1.21 -1.16
C TYR A 18 -4.03 0.58 -2.05
N TYR A 19 -2.76 0.82 -1.73
CA TYR A 19 -1.65 0.13 -2.38
C TYR A 19 -1.75 -1.39 -2.21
N LEU A 20 -2.00 -1.88 -1.00
CA LEU A 20 -2.19 -3.30 -0.71
C LEU A 20 -3.39 -3.88 -1.48
N ASP A 21 -4.46 -3.10 -1.62
CA ASP A 21 -5.61 -3.51 -2.43
C ASP A 21 -5.22 -3.75 -3.89
N CYS A 22 -4.39 -2.87 -4.46
CA CYS A 22 -3.87 -3.02 -5.81
C CYS A 22 -2.96 -4.24 -5.97
N VAL A 23 -2.06 -4.48 -5.00
CA VAL A 23 -1.20 -5.69 -4.97
C VAL A 23 -2.07 -6.95 -5.01
N CYS A 24 -3.04 -7.06 -4.11
CA CYS A 24 -3.89 -8.24 -4.05
C CYS A 24 -4.97 -8.29 -5.16
N SER A 25 -5.00 -7.32 -6.07
CA SER A 25 -5.75 -7.41 -7.33
C SER A 25 -4.92 -7.99 -8.48
N VAL A 26 -3.58 -7.90 -8.42
CA VAL A 26 -2.68 -8.43 -9.46
C VAL A 26 -2.18 -9.84 -9.17
N ILE A 27 -2.11 -10.25 -7.91
CA ILE A 27 -1.68 -11.59 -7.51
C ILE A 27 -2.72 -12.33 -6.68
N ASP A 28 -2.66 -13.66 -6.70
CA ASP A 28 -3.44 -14.49 -5.79
C ASP A 28 -2.85 -14.47 -4.37
N TYR A 29 -3.31 -13.50 -3.58
CA TYR A 29 -2.94 -13.32 -2.19
C TYR A 29 -4.17 -13.55 -1.30
N ASN A 30 -4.40 -14.80 -0.90
CA ASN A 30 -5.59 -15.24 -0.17
C ASN A 30 -5.34 -15.58 1.31
N ASP A 31 -4.60 -14.72 2.02
CA ASP A 31 -4.46 -14.85 3.47
C ASP A 31 -5.66 -14.18 4.15
N ASN A 32 -6.36 -14.90 5.04
CA ASN A 32 -7.67 -14.50 5.58
C ASN A 32 -7.69 -13.09 6.23
N ASP A 33 -6.57 -12.63 6.79
CA ASP A 33 -6.49 -11.35 7.49
C ASP A 33 -6.30 -10.14 6.55
N ILE A 34 -5.79 -10.35 5.33
CA ILE A 34 -5.42 -9.21 4.45
C ILE A 34 -6.63 -8.44 3.95
N ARG A 35 -7.81 -9.07 3.89
CA ARG A 35 -9.03 -8.43 3.37
C ARG A 35 -9.40 -7.18 4.18
N ARG A 36 -9.18 -7.20 5.49
CA ARG A 36 -9.44 -6.03 6.36
C ARG A 36 -8.45 -4.90 6.08
N TYR A 37 -7.20 -5.23 5.81
CA TYR A 37 -6.10 -4.28 5.56
C TYR A 37 -6.10 -3.66 4.15
N ARG A 38 -7.00 -4.11 3.27
CA ARG A 38 -7.21 -3.54 1.94
C ARG A 38 -8.36 -2.53 1.87
N ASN A 39 -9.23 -2.51 2.87
CA ASN A 39 -10.40 -1.63 2.87
C ASN A 39 -10.04 -0.19 3.30
N TYR A 40 -9.37 0.54 2.39
CA TYR A 40 -8.88 1.90 2.62
C TYR A 40 -9.98 2.91 2.99
N SER A 41 -11.24 2.66 2.61
CA SER A 41 -12.38 3.49 3.02
C SER A 41 -12.66 3.40 4.52
N ASN A 42 -12.21 2.33 5.17
CA ASN A 42 -12.43 2.03 6.57
C ASN A 42 -11.20 2.27 7.47
N TRP A 43 -10.20 3.01 6.98
CA TRP A 43 -8.94 3.25 7.68
C TRP A 43 -9.11 3.80 9.11
N LYS A 44 -10.14 4.62 9.35
CA LYS A 44 -10.45 5.23 10.67
C LYS A 44 -10.75 4.20 11.75
N ASN A 45 -11.13 3.00 11.36
CA ASN A 45 -11.49 1.91 12.27
C ASN A 45 -10.30 0.98 12.56
N MET A 46 -9.10 1.32 12.10
CA MET A 46 -7.87 0.60 12.42
C MET A 46 -7.31 1.08 13.75
N SER A 47 -6.96 0.15 14.64
CA SER A 47 -6.19 0.46 15.84
C SER A 47 -4.75 0.86 15.49
N ASP A 48 -4.01 1.39 16.46
CA ASP A 48 -2.57 1.66 16.31
C ASP A 48 -1.78 0.38 16.00
N GLU A 49 -2.19 -0.75 16.59
CA GLU A 49 -1.56 -2.05 16.34
C GLU A 49 -1.86 -2.55 14.92
N GLU A 50 -3.12 -2.45 14.48
CA GLU A 50 -3.50 -2.79 13.11
C GLU A 50 -2.78 -1.90 12.08
N SER A 51 -2.62 -0.61 12.38
CA SER A 51 -1.87 0.32 11.53
C SER A 51 -0.39 -0.05 11.41
N ARG A 52 0.21 -0.55 12.49
CA ARG A 52 1.58 -1.09 12.46
C ARG A 52 1.67 -2.38 11.65
N LEU A 53 0.70 -3.29 11.77
CA LEU A 53 0.64 -4.51 10.97
C LEU A 53 0.52 -4.18 9.47
N ILE A 54 -0.34 -3.22 9.11
CA ILE A 54 -0.47 -2.70 7.74
C ILE A 54 0.88 -2.18 7.23
N PHE A 55 1.59 -1.40 8.05
CA PHE A 55 2.92 -0.89 7.72
C PHE A 55 3.93 -2.02 7.47
N TYR A 56 4.05 -2.99 8.38
CA TYR A 56 4.99 -4.11 8.19
C TYR A 56 4.63 -4.96 6.98
N LEU A 57 3.35 -5.20 6.75
CA LEU A 57 2.88 -5.92 5.57
C LEU A 57 3.27 -5.19 4.27
N ALA A 58 3.15 -3.87 4.24
CA ALA A 58 3.56 -3.06 3.09
C ALA A 58 5.09 -3.00 2.88
N LEU A 59 5.89 -3.26 3.92
CA LEU A 59 7.33 -3.44 3.77
C LEU A 59 7.67 -4.80 3.14
N VAL A 60 6.97 -5.86 3.54
CA VAL A 60 7.12 -7.20 2.94
C VAL A 60 6.66 -7.19 1.49
N LEU A 61 5.55 -6.52 1.22
CA LEU A 61 4.98 -6.33 -0.11
C LEU A 61 5.44 -4.99 -0.68
N SER A 62 6.74 -4.71 -0.69
CA SER A 62 7.26 -3.46 -1.26
C SER A 62 7.18 -3.45 -2.80
N PRO A 63 7.16 -2.28 -3.46
CA PRO A 63 7.17 -2.17 -4.92
C PRO A 63 8.28 -2.98 -5.59
N ASP A 64 9.45 -3.12 -4.96
CA ASP A 64 10.60 -3.88 -5.48
C ASP A 64 10.26 -5.36 -5.74
N GLU A 65 9.29 -5.92 -5.01
CA GLU A 65 8.81 -7.28 -5.24
C GLU A 65 8.00 -7.41 -6.54
N PHE A 66 7.43 -6.31 -7.05
CA PHE A 66 6.41 -6.29 -8.12
C PHE A 66 6.83 -5.54 -9.38
N GLU A 67 7.70 -4.55 -9.26
CA GLU A 67 8.12 -3.69 -10.37
C GLU A 67 8.75 -4.53 -11.49
N ASP A 68 8.42 -4.17 -12.73
CA ASP A 68 8.81 -4.86 -13.97
C ASP A 68 8.37 -6.33 -14.07
N LYS A 69 7.58 -6.84 -13.11
CA LYS A 69 7.00 -8.20 -13.12
C LYS A 69 5.49 -8.15 -13.31
N VAL A 70 4.81 -7.38 -12.46
CA VAL A 70 3.35 -7.23 -12.46
C VAL A 70 2.92 -5.77 -12.31
N PHE A 71 3.77 -4.92 -11.76
CA PHE A 71 3.61 -3.47 -11.75
C PHE A 71 4.58 -2.87 -12.76
N PHE A 72 4.07 -1.99 -13.63
CA PHE A 72 4.85 -1.39 -14.69
C PHE A 72 4.67 0.13 -14.67
N ASN A 73 5.76 0.86 -14.44
CA ASN A 73 5.78 2.30 -14.65
C ASN A 73 5.66 2.65 -16.15
N ASN A 74 4.44 2.73 -16.66
CA ASN A 74 4.14 2.92 -18.08
C ASN A 74 3.00 3.94 -18.30
N VAL A 75 3.39 5.20 -18.50
CA VAL A 75 2.47 6.33 -18.69
C VAL A 75 1.58 6.14 -19.93
N THR A 76 2.10 5.50 -20.99
CA THR A 76 1.34 5.24 -22.23
C THR A 76 0.15 4.31 -21.97
N LEU A 77 0.35 3.27 -21.16
CA LEU A 77 -0.73 2.39 -20.73
C LEU A 77 -1.69 3.11 -19.76
N CYS A 78 -1.18 3.97 -18.87
CA CYS A 78 -2.01 4.71 -17.93
C CYS A 78 -3.00 5.68 -18.60
N GLN A 79 -2.65 6.28 -19.75
CA GLN A 79 -3.47 7.27 -20.45
C GLN A 79 -3.85 8.45 -19.52
N GLU A 80 -5.15 8.70 -19.31
CA GLU A 80 -5.66 9.78 -18.45
C GLU A 80 -5.75 9.39 -16.96
N SER A 81 -5.44 8.14 -16.62
CA SER A 81 -5.44 7.63 -15.25
C SER A 81 -4.05 7.65 -14.64
N SER A 82 -3.96 7.64 -13.31
CA SER A 82 -2.68 7.53 -12.60
C SER A 82 -2.21 6.07 -12.44
N ASN A 83 -3.14 5.10 -12.49
CA ASN A 83 -2.90 3.67 -12.63
C ASN A 83 -4.03 2.98 -13.41
N LYS A 84 -3.78 1.79 -13.94
CA LYS A 84 -4.76 0.99 -14.70
C LYS A 84 -4.42 -0.50 -14.66
N PHE A 85 -5.44 -1.34 -14.53
CA PHE A 85 -5.30 -2.80 -14.53
C PHE A 85 -5.62 -3.39 -15.89
N TYR A 86 -4.89 -4.44 -16.25
CA TYR A 86 -5.06 -5.19 -17.49
C TYR A 86 -5.10 -6.69 -17.20
N GLU A 87 -5.98 -7.39 -17.91
CA GLU A 87 -5.87 -8.85 -18.00
C GLU A 87 -4.60 -9.18 -18.79
N ILE A 88 -3.93 -10.28 -18.43
CA ILE A 88 -2.64 -10.69 -19.02
C ILE A 88 -2.69 -10.66 -20.55
N GLY A 89 -3.73 -11.27 -21.15
CA GLY A 89 -3.90 -11.34 -22.61
C GLY A 89 -4.09 -10.00 -23.34
N GLN A 90 -4.31 -8.88 -22.62
CA GLN A 90 -4.50 -7.56 -23.24
C GLN A 90 -3.19 -6.84 -23.56
N VAL A 91 -2.08 -7.27 -22.95
CA VAL A 91 -0.79 -6.56 -23.02
C VAL A 91 0.40 -7.46 -23.39
N THR A 92 0.13 -8.71 -23.79
CA THR A 92 1.14 -9.71 -24.17
C THR A 92 2.09 -9.27 -25.30
N ASN A 93 1.67 -8.36 -26.18
CA ASN A 93 2.51 -7.84 -27.27
C ASN A 93 3.32 -6.58 -26.88
N GLN A 94 3.14 -6.05 -25.67
CA GLN A 94 3.75 -4.80 -25.21
C GLN A 94 4.66 -5.00 -24.00
N LEU A 95 4.43 -6.06 -23.22
CA LEU A 95 5.15 -6.36 -21.99
C LEU A 95 5.46 -7.85 -21.89
N LEU A 96 6.62 -8.18 -21.32
CA LEU A 96 6.93 -9.53 -20.88
C LEU A 96 6.18 -9.78 -19.56
N ILE A 97 5.21 -10.70 -19.57
CA ILE A 97 4.38 -10.98 -18.40
C ILE A 97 4.78 -12.34 -17.83
N VAL A 98 5.04 -12.38 -16.53
CA VAL A 98 5.29 -13.62 -15.80
C VAL A 98 3.97 -14.23 -15.33
N GLU A 99 3.88 -15.57 -15.32
CA GLU A 99 2.69 -16.28 -14.84
C GLU A 99 2.62 -16.33 -13.30
N SER A 100 3.78 -16.23 -12.64
CA SER A 100 3.88 -16.21 -11.18
C SER A 100 5.04 -15.33 -10.69
N VAL A 101 4.93 -14.87 -9.44
CA VAL A 101 5.97 -14.13 -8.72
C VAL A 101 6.26 -14.80 -7.38
N VAL A 102 7.51 -14.81 -6.95
CA VAL A 102 7.90 -15.33 -5.63
C VAL A 102 7.95 -14.18 -4.64
N ILE A 103 7.14 -14.25 -3.59
CA ILE A 103 7.03 -13.22 -2.55
C ILE A 103 7.11 -13.92 -1.20
N GLY A 104 8.02 -13.48 -0.33
CA GLY A 104 8.20 -14.11 0.98
C GLY A 104 8.50 -15.61 0.91
N GLY A 105 9.15 -16.07 -0.16
CA GLY A 105 9.43 -17.49 -0.41
C GLY A 105 8.26 -18.33 -0.95
N GLN A 106 7.10 -17.72 -1.18
CA GLN A 106 5.92 -18.40 -1.74
C GLN A 106 5.67 -17.94 -3.17
N SER A 107 5.46 -18.90 -4.08
CA SER A 107 5.02 -18.59 -5.44
C SER A 107 3.55 -18.20 -5.44
N ARG A 108 3.24 -17.04 -6.04
CA ARG A 108 1.90 -16.48 -6.15
C ARG A 108 1.56 -16.31 -7.64
N GLN A 109 0.38 -16.78 -8.03
CA GLN A 109 -0.09 -16.67 -9.41
C GLN A 109 -0.44 -15.21 -9.74
N VAL A 110 -0.11 -14.80 -10.96
CA VAL A 110 -0.47 -13.48 -11.48
C VAL A 110 -1.86 -13.55 -12.10
N ASN A 111 -2.77 -12.73 -11.60
CA ASN A 111 -4.14 -12.60 -12.11
C ASN A 111 -4.22 -11.51 -13.18
N LYS A 112 -3.54 -10.39 -12.93
CA LYS A 112 -3.56 -9.15 -13.74
C LYS A 112 -2.22 -8.46 -13.64
N ILE A 113 -2.01 -7.46 -14.50
CA ILE A 113 -0.90 -6.50 -14.32
C ILE A 113 -1.47 -5.11 -14.08
N MET A 114 -0.68 -4.26 -13.43
CA MET A 114 -1.00 -2.86 -13.21
C MET A 114 0.04 -1.98 -13.91
N ALA A 115 -0.42 -1.10 -14.81
CA ALA A 115 0.38 0.03 -15.23
C ALA A 115 0.16 1.19 -14.26
N HIS A 116 1.20 1.92 -13.90
CA HIS A 116 1.09 3.14 -13.10
C HIS A 116 2.02 4.24 -13.58
N THR A 117 1.71 5.46 -13.16
CA THR A 117 2.62 6.61 -13.26
C THR A 117 3.56 6.63 -12.05
N SER A 118 4.74 7.24 -12.16
CA SER A 118 5.63 7.44 -11.01
C SER A 118 4.96 8.26 -9.90
N GLY A 119 4.11 9.21 -10.27
CA GLY A 119 3.33 10.02 -9.33
C GLY A 119 2.33 9.20 -8.51
N TRP A 120 1.76 8.14 -9.08
CA TRP A 120 0.90 7.21 -8.35
C TRP A 120 1.68 6.46 -7.27
N MET A 121 2.84 5.90 -7.62
CA MET A 121 3.66 5.13 -6.66
C MET A 121 4.19 6.04 -5.55
N GLN A 122 4.63 7.25 -5.91
CA GLN A 122 5.08 8.25 -4.95
C GLN A 122 3.99 8.60 -3.94
N ARG A 123 2.76 8.83 -4.43
CA ARG A 123 1.62 9.25 -3.60
C ARG A 123 1.09 8.12 -2.73
N ASN A 124 1.02 6.89 -3.24
CA ASN A 124 0.30 5.80 -2.58
C ASN A 124 1.21 4.83 -1.83
N TYR A 125 2.52 4.84 -2.09
CA TYR A 125 3.49 4.00 -1.37
C TYR A 125 4.63 4.80 -0.75
N TYR A 126 5.49 5.45 -1.55
CA TYR A 126 6.76 5.98 -1.04
C TYR A 126 6.62 7.12 -0.02
N GLN A 127 5.70 8.07 -0.24
CA GLN A 127 5.45 9.13 0.76
C GLN A 127 4.79 8.56 2.02
N PRO A 128 3.69 7.78 1.93
CA PRO A 128 3.05 7.21 3.12
C PRO A 128 3.95 6.30 3.94
N ILE A 129 4.71 5.40 3.29
CA ILE A 129 5.56 4.45 4.01
C ILE A 129 6.66 5.18 4.80
N LYS A 130 7.19 6.27 4.24
CA LYS A 130 8.19 7.11 4.92
C LYS A 130 7.59 7.86 6.11
N ALA A 131 6.37 8.38 5.97
CA ALA A 131 5.66 9.05 7.05
C ALA A 131 5.36 8.07 8.21
N LEU A 132 4.82 6.90 7.89
CA LEU A 132 4.55 5.83 8.86
C LEU A 132 5.82 5.31 9.53
N ALA A 133 6.93 5.17 8.79
CA ALA A 133 8.21 4.76 9.37
C ALA A 133 8.71 5.76 10.42
N SER A 134 8.47 7.05 10.22
CA SER A 134 8.79 8.09 11.21
C SER A 134 7.92 7.90 12.45
N GLN A 135 6.60 7.84 12.27
CA GLN A 135 5.60 7.65 13.33
C GLN A 135 5.83 6.38 14.17
N PHE A 136 6.22 5.28 13.53
CA PHE A 136 6.45 4.00 14.19
C PHE A 136 7.89 3.81 14.65
N SER A 137 8.77 4.80 14.46
CA SER A 137 10.14 4.73 14.98
C SER A 137 10.16 4.65 16.51
N PRO A 138 11.06 3.86 17.13
CA PRO A 138 11.15 3.74 18.59
C PRO A 138 11.48 5.06 19.31
N GLN A 139 12.07 6.03 18.60
CA GLN A 139 12.49 7.32 19.15
C GLN A 139 11.29 8.27 19.31
N GLU A 140 10.39 8.33 18.33
CA GLU A 140 9.18 9.16 18.41
C GLU A 140 8.19 8.60 19.43
N GLN A 141 8.05 7.28 19.52
CA GLN A 141 7.22 6.64 20.55
C GLN A 141 7.69 6.99 21.98
N LYS A 142 9.01 7.04 22.21
CA LYS A 142 9.59 7.46 23.49
C LYS A 142 9.36 8.95 23.79
N GLN A 143 9.39 9.81 22.77
CA GLN A 143 9.11 11.24 22.94
C GLN A 143 7.63 11.51 23.18
N GLU A 144 6.73 10.83 22.48
CA GLU A 144 5.29 10.99 22.67
C GLU A 144 4.83 10.44 24.01
N ALA A 145 5.36 9.29 24.44
CA ALA A 145 5.15 8.77 25.79
C ALA A 145 5.57 9.81 26.84
N LYS A 146 6.77 10.40 26.70
CA LYS A 146 7.25 11.49 27.59
C LYS A 146 6.33 12.71 27.56
N ARG A 147 5.85 13.16 26.39
CA ARG A 147 4.93 14.30 26.27
C ARG A 147 3.59 14.02 26.96
N ARG A 148 3.02 12.83 26.80
CA ARG A 148 1.77 12.42 27.47
C ARG A 148 1.93 12.36 29.00
N THR A 149 3.10 11.94 29.51
CA THR A 149 3.38 11.97 30.95
C THR A 149 3.47 13.39 31.51
N VAL A 150 4.06 14.33 30.75
CA VAL A 150 4.19 15.74 31.15
C VAL A 150 2.84 16.46 31.17
N VAL A 151 1.96 16.21 30.19
CA VAL A 151 0.60 16.78 30.17
C VAL A 151 -0.24 16.25 31.35
N SER A 152 -0.08 14.97 31.71
CA SER A 152 -0.77 14.37 32.86
C SER A 152 -0.35 14.97 34.21
N HIS A 153 0.89 15.45 34.34
CA HIS A 153 1.38 16.11 35.57
C HIS A 153 1.09 17.62 35.62
N SER A 154 0.50 18.20 34.58
CA SER A 154 0.18 19.64 34.52
C SER A 154 -1.25 19.97 34.99
N CYS A 155 -1.92 19.06 35.72
CA CYS A 155 -3.19 19.39 36.36
C CYS A 155 -2.91 20.29 37.58
N THR A 156 -2.74 21.59 37.34
CA THR A 156 -2.74 22.60 38.40
C THR A 156 -4.18 22.78 38.87
N ILE A 157 -4.48 22.26 40.05
CA ILE A 157 -5.70 22.60 40.79
C ILE A 157 -5.62 24.10 41.11
N LEU A 158 -6.54 24.89 40.58
CA LEU A 158 -6.92 26.21 41.08
C LEU A 158 -8.27 26.08 41.78
#